data_AF-A0A956AYB0-F1
#
_entry.id   AF-A0A956AYB0-F1
#
_cell.length_a   1.000
_cell.length_b   1.000
_cell.length_c   1.000
_cell.angle_alpha   90.00
_cell.angle_beta   90.00
_cell.angle_gamma   90.00
#
_symmetry.space_group_name_H-M   'P 1'
#
loop_
_entity.id
_entity.type
_entity.pdbx_description
1 polymer ?
#
loop_
_entity_poly.entity_id
_entity_poly.type
_entity_poly.pdbx_seq_one_letter_code
_entity_poly.pdbx_strand_id
1 'polypeptide(L)' 'MPGPASSTKTLIIGAGLAGLSCALHHEGEAQILEAGGRVGGKATTERHEGFTFDVT' A
#
# COMPACT_ATOMS: atom_id res chain seq x y z
N MET A 1 31.60 -15.32 3.92
CA MET A 1 30.58 -15.58 4.95
C MET A 1 29.47 -14.55 4.76
N PRO A 2 28.25 -14.93 4.38
CA PRO A 2 27.14 -13.97 4.41
C PRO A 2 26.90 -13.57 5.87
N GLY A 3 26.77 -12.27 6.14
CA GLY A 3 26.53 -11.74 7.49
C GLY A 3 25.17 -12.18 8.05
N PRO A 4 24.90 -11.95 9.36
CA PRO A 4 23.62 -12.31 9.96
C PRO A 4 22.49 -11.69 9.14
N ALA A 5 21.51 -12.51 8.74
CA ALA A 5 20.33 -12.03 8.05
C ALA A 5 19.58 -11.07 8.96
N SER A 6 19.80 -9.76 8.77
CA SER A 6 18.99 -8.74 9.40
C SER A 6 17.57 -8.96 8.87
N SER A 7 16.64 -9.35 9.74
CA SER A 7 15.21 -9.41 9.40
C SER A 7 14.67 -7.97 9.33
N THR A 8 15.26 -7.16 8.45
CA THR A 8 14.89 -5.78 8.25
C THR A 8 13.48 -5.77 7.69
N LYS A 9 12.51 -5.45 8.55
CA LYS A 9 11.13 -5.27 8.12
C LYS A 9 11.08 -4.07 7.19
N THR A 10 10.53 -4.26 5.99
CA THR A 10 10.42 -3.18 5.00
C THR A 10 9.23 -2.31 5.35
N LEU A 11 9.47 -1.00 5.51
CA LEU A 11 8.40 -0.03 5.70
C LEU A 11 8.07 0.67 4.37
N ILE A 12 6.82 0.58 3.93
CA ILE A 12 6.31 1.19 2.71
C ILE A 12 5.38 2.35 3.12
N ILE A 13 5.66 3.56 2.61
CA ILE A 13 4.87 4.76 2.89
C ILE A 13 3.94 5.04 1.71
N GLY A 14 2.63 5.00 1.96
CA GLY A 14 1.56 5.17 1.00
C GLY A 14 0.98 3.84 0.52
N ALA A 15 -0.33 3.66 0.68
CA ALA A 15 -1.11 2.53 0.19
C ALA A 15 -1.87 2.87 -1.11
N GLY A 16 -1.25 3.67 -1.99
CA GLY A 16 -1.66 3.78 -3.39
C GLY A 16 -1.27 2.54 -4.19
N LEU A 17 -1.66 2.48 -5.46
CA LEU A 17 -1.38 1.31 -6.33
C LEU A 17 0.12 0.95 -6.38
N ALA A 18 1.02 1.95 -6.39
CA ALA A 18 2.46 1.71 -6.39
C ALA A 18 2.95 1.06 -5.08
N GLY A 19 2.52 1.56 -3.93
CA GLY A 19 2.91 0.99 -2.62
C GLY A 19 2.31 -0.39 -2.38
N LEU A 20 1.04 -0.59 -2.76
CA LEU A 20 0.38 -1.89 -2.71
C LEU A 20 1.07 -2.91 -3.63
N SER A 21 1.41 -2.50 -4.86
CA SER A 21 2.16 -3.36 -5.79
C SER A 21 3.56 -3.68 -5.27
N CYS A 22 4.25 -2.70 -4.66
CA CYS A 22 5.53 -2.93 -4.01
C CYS A 22 5.42 -3.98 -2.90
N ALA A 23 4.44 -3.86 -2.01
CA ALA A 23 4.21 -4.83 -0.95
C ALA A 23 3.86 -6.22 -1.50
N LEU A 24 3.04 -6.29 -2.55
CA LEU A 24 2.64 -7.53 -3.19
C LEU A 24 3.83 -8.30 -3.78
N HIS A 25 4.80 -7.59 -4.36
CA HIS A 25 5.97 -8.20 -5.00
C HIS A 25 7.21 -8.22 -4.10
N HIS A 26 7.12 -7.71 -2.87
CA HIS A 26 8.24 -7.72 -1.93
C HIS A 26 8.38 -9.11 -1.31
N GLU A 27 9.60 -9.66 -1.36
CA GLU A 27 9.92 -10.88 -0.63
C GLU A 27 10.24 -10.53 0.83
N GLY A 28 9.40 -10.98 1.76
CA GLY A 28 9.60 -10.81 3.20
C GLY A 28 8.50 -10.01 3.88
N GLU A 29 8.72 -9.69 5.17
CA GLU A 29 7.77 -8.91 5.95
C GLU A 29 7.80 -7.44 5.55
N ALA A 30 6.67 -6.93 5.06
CA ALA A 30 6.43 -5.52 4.80
C ALA A 30 5.32 -4.96 5.69
N GLN A 31 5.50 -3.72 6.13
CA GLN A 31 4.47 -2.91 6.78
C GLN A 31 4.16 -1.71 5.89
N ILE A 32 2.87 -1.43 5.67
CA ILE A 32 2.42 -0.27 4.90
C ILE A 32 1.79 0.74 5.85
N LEU A 33 2.15 2.02 5.70
CA LEU A 33 1.48 3.14 6.37
C LEU A 33 0.79 4.01 5.34
N GLU A 34 -0.52 4.24 5.51
CA GLU A 34 -1.32 5.15 4.70
C GLU A 34 -1.76 6.34 5.55
N ALA A 35 -1.71 7.54 4.97
CA ALA A 35 -2.12 8.76 5.64
C ALA A 35 -3.66 8.89 5.72
N GLY A 36 -4.37 8.40 4.70
CA GLY A 36 -5.82 8.41 4.63
C GLY A 36 -6.51 7.28 5.41
N GLY A 37 -7.83 7.40 5.57
CA GLY A 37 -8.66 6.34 6.18
C GLY A 37 -8.94 5.13 5.28
N ARG A 38 -8.39 5.13 4.05
CA ARG A 38 -8.57 4.07 3.05
C ARG A 38 -7.34 3.97 2.15
N VAL A 39 -7.14 2.80 1.55
CA VAL A 39 -6.12 2.55 0.53
C VAL A 39 -6.59 3.01 -0.87
N GLY A 40 -5.72 2.89 -1.87
CA GLY A 40 -6.00 3.17 -3.27
C GLY A 40 -5.37 4.48 -3.77
N GLY A 41 -5.11 5.43 -2.87
CA GLY A 41 -4.58 6.75 -3.23
C GLY A 41 -5.48 7.43 -4.26
N LYS A 42 -4.92 7.75 -5.43
CA LYS A 42 -5.66 8.32 -6.57
C LYS A 42 -6.57 7.34 -7.32
N ALA A 43 -6.52 6.05 -7.00
CA ALA A 43 -7.43 5.06 -7.55
C ALA A 43 -8.49 4.73 -6.49
N THR A 44 -9.43 5.66 -6.28
CA THR A 44 -10.53 5.46 -5.34
C THR A 44 -11.85 5.37 -6.08
N THR A 45 -12.73 4.49 -5.63
CA THR A 45 -14.17 4.56 -5.91
C THR A 45 -14.96 5.00 -4.68
N GLU A 46 -15.87 5.96 -4.83
CA GLU A 46 -16.77 6.45 -3.78
C GLU A 46 -18.23 6.19 -4.15
N ARG A 47 -19.07 5.90 -3.14
CA ARG A 47 -20.51 5.73 -3.33
C ARG A 47 -21.26 6.89 -2.70
N HIS A 48 -22.07 7.59 -3.49
CA HIS A 48 -22.87 8.72 -3.03
C HIS A 48 -24.28 8.63 -3.62
N GLU A 49 -25.30 8.67 -2.75
CA GLU A 49 -26.72 8.64 -3.14
C GLU A 49 -27.10 7.49 -4.10
N GLY A 50 -26.48 6.33 -3.92
CA GLY A 50 -26.73 5.14 -4.76
C GLY A 50 -25.91 5.07 -6.04
N PHE A 51 -25.20 6.14 -6.40
CA PHE A 51 -24.27 6.20 -7.53
C PHE A 51 -22.84 5.87 -7.09
N THR A 52 -22.04 5.40 -8.05
CA THR A 52 -20.64 5.00 -7.85
C THR A 52 -19.75 5.88 -8.74
N PHE A 53 -18.72 6.49 -8.14
CA PHE A 53 -17.84 7.44 -8.81
C PHE A 53 -16.38 7.01 -8.65
N ASP A 54 -15.63 7.04 -9.75
CA ASP A 54 -14.17 6.95 -9.68
C ASP A 54 -13.59 8.35 -9.47
N VAL A 55 -12.78 8.49 -8.43
CA VAL A 55 -12.16 9.74 -7.99
C VAL A 55 -10.66 9.63 -8.26
N THR A 56 -10.14 10.54 -9.09
CA THR A 56 -8.72 10.60 -9.53
C THR A 56 -7.97 11.84 -9.06
#